data_AF-A0A0C1K034-F1
#
_entry.id   AF-A0A0C1K034-F1
#
_cell.length_a   1.000
_cell.length_b   1.000
_cell.length_c   1.000
_cell.angle_alpha   90.00
_cell.angle_beta   90.00
_cell.angle_gamma   90.00
#
_symmetry.space_group_name_H-M   'P 1'
#
loop_
_entity.id
_entity.type
_entity.pdbx_description
1 polymer ?
#
loop_
_entity_poly.entity_id
_entity_poly.type
_entity_poly.pdbx_seq_one_letter_code
_entity_poly.pdbx_strand_id
1 'polypeptide(L)' 'MFKNVEELQEDVDKWMNEYNNERTHTGKYCLGKTPLETFLDAKPLA' A
#
# COMPACT_ATOMS: atom_id res chain seq x y z
N MET A 1 7.44 -4.90 -21.52
CA MET A 1 7.50 -3.46 -21.83
C MET A 1 6.08 -3.02 -22.07
N PHE A 2 5.61 -2.04 -21.30
CA PHE A 2 4.25 -1.50 -21.45
C PHE A 2 4.11 -0.86 -22.82
N LYS A 3 2.93 -1.00 -23.43
CA LYS A 3 2.65 -0.51 -24.79
C LYS A 3 2.32 0.97 -24.81
N ASN A 4 1.79 1.49 -23.70
CA ASN A 4 1.41 2.89 -23.52
C ASN A 4 1.40 3.25 -22.03
N VAL A 5 1.06 4.50 -21.72
CA VAL A 5 1.02 5.01 -20.34
C VAL A 5 -0.16 4.43 -19.59
N GLU A 6 -1.27 4.14 -20.27
CA GLU A 6 -2.47 3.58 -19.68
C GLU A 6 -2.20 2.19 -19.08
N GLU A 7 -1.48 1.32 -19.79
CA GLU A 7 -1.09 -0.02 -19.31
C GLU A 7 -0.14 0.08 -18.09
N LEU A 8 0.74 1.08 -18.06
CA LEU A 8 1.58 1.35 -16.90
C LEU A 8 0.76 1.85 -15.71
N GLN A 9 -0.22 2.73 -15.96
CA GLN A 9 -1.06 3.28 -14.91
C GLN A 9 -1.91 2.19 -14.25
N GLU A 10 -2.51 1.29 -15.04
CA GLU A 10 -3.27 0.15 -14.52
C GLU A 10 -2.41 -0.78 -13.64
N ASP A 11 -1.18 -1.05 -14.06
CA ASP A 11 -0.24 -1.89 -13.29
C ASP A 11 0.16 -1.23 -11.96
N VAL A 12 0.47 0.07 -12.00
CA VAL A 12 0.82 0.85 -10.81
C VAL A 12 -0.35 0.97 -9.85
N ASP A 13 -1.56 1.23 -10.35
CA ASP A 13 -2.77 1.35 -9.53
C ASP A 13 -3.07 0.02 -8.82
N LYS A 14 -2.94 -1.09 -9.55
CA LYS A 14 -3.08 -2.43 -8.99
C LYS A 14 -2.03 -2.69 -7.90
N TRP A 15 -0.76 -2.41 -8.20
CA TRP A 15 0.32 -2.59 -7.24
C TRP A 15 0.13 -1.74 -5.98
N MET A 16 -0.30 -0.49 -6.12
CA MET A 16 -0.60 0.41 -5.01
C MET A 16 -1.73 -0.14 -4.14
N ASN A 17 -2.78 -0.70 -4.74
CA ASN A 17 -3.88 -1.30 -3.99
C ASN A 17 -3.40 -2.53 -3.18
N GLU A 18 -2.70 -3.46 -3.83
CA GLU A 18 -2.16 -4.66 -3.17
C GLU A 18 -1.22 -4.29 -2.02
N TYR A 19 -0.32 -3.33 -2.26
CA TYR A 19 0.62 -2.89 -1.24
C TYR A 19 -0.11 -2.27 -0.05
N ASN A 20 -0.99 -1.30 -0.29
CA ASN A 20 -1.63 -0.53 0.77
C ASN A 20 -2.68 -1.32 1.57
N ASN A 21 -3.37 -2.28 0.95
CA ASN A 21 -4.54 -2.93 1.53
C ASN A 21 -4.36 -4.43 1.82
N GLU A 22 -3.44 -5.13 1.16
CA GLU A 22 -3.33 -6.59 1.30
C GLU A 22 -2.04 -7.02 1.98
N ARG A 23 -0.95 -6.27 1.77
CA ARG A 23 0.34 -6.61 2.34
C ARG A 23 0.41 -6.25 3.82
N THR A 24 0.28 -7.25 4.68
CA THR A 24 0.49 -7.06 6.12
C THR A 24 1.98 -6.93 6.43
N HIS A 25 2.38 -5.85 7.12
CA HIS A 25 3.76 -5.67 7.54
C HIS A 25 4.02 -6.42 8.86
N THR A 26 5.03 -7.29 8.88
CA THR A 26 5.51 -7.99 10.08
C THR A 26 6.55 -7.19 10.87
N GLY A 27 6.47 -5.84 10.81
CA GLY A 27 7.29 -4.96 11.64
C GLY A 27 6.86 -5.05 13.11
N LYS A 28 7.82 -4.91 14.03
CA LYS A 28 7.64 -5.01 15.49
C LYS A 28 6.48 -4.17 16.06
N TYR A 29 6.06 -3.12 15.36
CA TYR A 29 4.96 -2.23 15.75
C TYR A 29 3.82 -2.14 14.72
N CYS A 30 3.91 -2.87 13.61
CA CYS A 30 2.88 -2.89 12.59
C CYS A 30 1.74 -3.86 12.97
N LEU A 31 1.92 -4.75 13.95
CA LEU A 31 0.87 -5.63 14.50
C LEU A 31 0.11 -6.45 13.45
N GLY A 32 0.72 -6.74 12.29
CA GLY A 32 0.05 -7.39 11.17
C GLY A 32 -0.94 -6.50 10.41
N LYS A 33 -0.96 -5.19 10.68
CA LYS A 33 -1.73 -4.19 9.94
C LYS A 33 -1.11 -3.93 8.57
N THR A 34 -1.95 -3.46 7.68
CA THR A 34 -1.54 -2.99 6.35
C THR A 34 -0.83 -1.64 6.46
N PRO A 35 -0.10 -1.19 5.43
CA PRO A 35 0.48 0.14 5.40
C PRO A 35 -0.56 1.24 5.64
N LEU A 36 -1.73 1.12 5.02
CA LEU A 36 -2.77 2.15 5.10
C LEU A 36 -3.35 2.23 6.51
N GLU A 37 -3.61 1.08 7.14
CA GLU A 37 -4.04 1.02 8.54
C GLU A 37 -3.00 1.62 9.48
N THR A 38 -1.72 1.27 9.31
CA THR A 38 -0.62 1.83 10.10
C THR A 38 -0.52 3.35 9.94
N PHE A 39 -0.69 3.87 8.72
CA PHE A 39 -0.66 5.30 8.43
C PHE A 39 -1.82 6.04 9.10
N LEU A 40 -3.04 5.50 9.01
CA LEU A 40 -4.22 6.10 9.63
C LEU A 40 -4.13 6.10 11.17
N ASP A 41 -3.58 5.04 11.76
CA ASP A 41 -3.34 4.95 13.20
C ASP A 41 -2.28 5.92 13.70
N ALA A 42 -1.31 6.29 12.85
CA ALA A 42 -0.30 7.29 13.17
C ALA A 42 -0.82 8.74 13.07
N LYS A 43 -1.92 8.98 12.35
CA LYS A 43 -2.53 10.31 12.16
C LYS A 43 -2.88 11.04 13.47
N PRO A 44 -3.44 10.42 14.52
CA PRO A 44 -3.66 11.06 15.81
C PRO A 44 -2.39 11.27 16.65
N LEU A 45 -1.23 10.74 16.23
CA LEU A 45 0.05 10.89 16.95
C LEU A 45 0.91 12.07 16.44
N ALA A 46 0.37 12.88 15.51
CA ALA A 46 1.04 14.04 14.91
C ALA A 46 0.67 15.36 15.61
#